data_AF-E7G8T3-F1
#
_entry.id   AF-E7G8T3-F1
#
_cell.length_a   1.000
_cell.length_b   1.000
_cell.length_c   1.000
_cell.angle_alpha   90.00
_cell.angle_beta   90.00
_cell.angle_gamma   90.00
#
_symmetry.space_group_name_H-M   'P 1'
#
loop_
_entity.id
_entity.type
_entity.pdbx_description
1 polymer ?
#
loop_
_entity_poly.entity_id
_entity_poly.type
_entity_poly.pdbx_seq_one_letter_code
_entity_poly.pdbx_strand_id
1 'polypeptide(L)' 'MNYSLHIYKCIHYIDAHLYDKVSLHHLAKFTGLSASYLSLAFKQEMNETVTSYIQRKKSY' A
#
# COMPACT_ATOMS: atom_id res chain seq x y z
N MET A 1 6.94 -15.42 2.54
CA MET A 1 5.80 -14.59 3.00
C MET A 1 4.72 -14.67 1.94
N ASN A 2 3.54 -15.19 2.27
CA ASN A 2 2.40 -15.22 1.35
C ASN A 2 1.59 -13.95 1.56
N TYR A 3 1.86 -12.93 0.76
CA TYR A 3 1.01 -11.75 0.76
C TYR A 3 -0.26 -12.03 -0.02
N SER A 4 -1.39 -11.51 0.46
CA SER A 4 -2.61 -11.54 -0.32
C SER A 4 -2.40 -10.80 -1.64
N LEU A 5 -3.08 -11.24 -2.70
CA LEU A 5 -2.94 -10.65 -4.03
C LEU A 5 -3.20 -9.13 -4.03
N HIS A 6 -4.08 -8.67 -3.14
CA HIS A 6 -4.40 -7.25 -2.97
C HIS A 6 -3.21 -6.46 -2.41
N ILE A 7 -2.50 -6.99 -1.41
CA ILE A 7 -1.32 -6.34 -0.83
C ILE A 7 -0.17 -6.32 -1.84
N TYR A 8 0.03 -7.41 -2.59
CA TYR A 8 1.01 -7.42 -3.68
C TYR A 8 0.73 -6.34 -4.74
N LYS A 9 -0.54 -6.21 -5.17
CA LYS A 9 -0.98 -5.14 -6.07
C LYS A 9 -0.74 -3.75 -5.49
N CYS A 10 -0.98 -3.55 -4.20
CA CYS A 10 -0.73 -2.27 -3.54
C CYS A 10 0.75 -1.91 -3.55
N ILE A 11 1.62 -2.84 -3.19
CA ILE A 11 3.08 -2.64 -3.19
C ILE A 11 3.56 -2.28 -4.59
N HIS A 12 3.16 -3.07 -5.59
CA HIS A 12 3.54 -2.81 -6.97
C HIS A 12 3.03 -1.44 -7.45
N TYR A 13 1.82 -1.04 -7.06
CA TYR A 13 1.29 0.28 -7.39
C TYR A 13 2.10 1.40 -6.73
N ILE A 14 2.43 1.27 -5.44
CA ILE A 14 3.26 2.23 -4.70
C ILE A 14 4.62 2.37 -5.37
N ASP A 15 5.28 1.24 -5.67
CA ASP A 15 6.61 1.24 -6.28
C ASP A 15 6.61 1.85 -7.68
N ALA A 16 5.58 1.58 -8.50
CA ALA A 16 5.44 2.16 -9.83
C ALA A 16 5.14 3.68 -9.81
N HIS A 17 4.53 4.18 -8.73
CA HIS A 17 4.10 5.58 -8.59
C HIS A 17 4.84 6.30 -7.46
N LEU A 18 6.06 5.87 -7.14
CA LEU A 18 6.85 6.39 -6.02
C LEU A 18 7.07 7.90 -6.08
N TYR A 19 7.19 8.46 -7.28
CA TYR A 19 7.37 9.90 -7.50
C TYR A 19 6.04 10.68 -7.53
N ASP A 20 4.90 9.99 -7.57
CA ASP A 20 3.57 10.59 -7.55
C ASP A 20 3.02 10.69 -6.10
N LYS A 21 1.92 11.41 -5.93
CA LYS A 21 1.15 11.47 -4.68
C LYS A 21 0.33 10.19 -4.50
N VAL A 22 1.00 9.10 -4.14
CA VAL A 22 0.32 7.88 -3.68
C VAL A 22 -0.24 8.08 -2.27
N SER A 23 -1.51 7.73 -2.08
CA SER A 23 -2.19 7.74 -0.80
C SER A 23 -2.94 6.43 -0.59
N LEU A 24 -3.30 6.13 0.66
CA LEU A 24 -4.15 4.98 1.00
C LEU A 24 -5.47 5.00 0.20
N HIS A 25 -6.03 6.19 -0.06
CA HIS A 25 -7.27 6.36 -0.80
C HIS A 25 -7.12 6.02 -2.29
N HIS A 26 -5.95 6.33 -2.89
CA HIS A 26 -5.64 5.90 -4.26
C HIS A 26 -5.55 4.37 -4.35
N LEU A 27 -4.92 3.72 -3.38
CA LEU A 27 -4.81 2.25 -3.34
C LEU A 27 -6.17 1.58 -3.13
N ALA A 28 -7.01 2.14 -2.27
CA ALA A 28 -8.39 1.70 -2.07
C ALA A 28 -9.18 1.75 -3.39
N LYS A 29 -9.11 2.89 -4.10
CA LYS A 29 -9.77 3.05 -5.40
C LYS A 29 -9.21 2.11 -6.47
N PHE A 30 -7.90 1.92 -6.51
CA PHE A 30 -7.22 1.03 -7.46
C PHE A 30 -7.57 -0.44 -7.24
N THR A 31 -7.67 -0.87 -5.99
CA THR A 31 -7.99 -2.26 -5.62
C THR A 31 -9.49 -2.55 -5.54
N GLY A 32 -10.33 -1.52 -5.53
CA GLY A 32 -11.77 -1.65 -5.26
C GLY A 32 -12.10 -2.00 -3.80
N LEU A 33 -11.13 -1.88 -2.89
CA LEU A 33 -11.28 -2.18 -1.47
C LEU A 33 -11.51 -0.91 -0.65
N SER A 34 -12.07 -1.06 0.55
CA SER A 34 -12.17 0.07 1.47
C SER A 34 -10.79 0.42 2.04
N ALA A 35 -10.53 1.72 2.22
CA ALA A 35 -9.28 2.20 2.81
C ALA A 35 -9.02 1.60 4.21
N SER A 36 -10.07 1.40 5.01
CA SER A 36 -9.97 0.79 6.34
C SER A 36 -9.53 -0.67 6.28
N TYR A 37 -10.12 -1.46 5.38
CA TYR A 37 -9.72 -2.86 5.18
C TYR A 37 -8.27 -2.94 4.70
N LEU A 38 -7.92 -2.11 3.72
CA LEU A 38 -6.59 -2.09 3.13
C LEU A 38 -5.54 -1.66 4.16
N SER A 39 -5.84 -0.67 5.00
CA SER A 39 -4.96 -0.26 6.10
C SER A 39 -4.72 -1.39 7.11
N LEU A 40 -5.77 -2.10 7.50
CA LEU A 40 -5.68 -3.22 8.44
C LEU A 40 -4.87 -4.38 7.84
N ALA A 41 -5.24 -4.82 6.64
CA ALA A 41 -4.58 -5.92 5.95
C ALA A 41 -3.10 -5.60 5.68
N PHE A 42 -2.80 -4.38 5.21
CA PHE A 42 -1.43 -3.96 4.96
C PHE A 42 -0.61 -3.93 6.25
N LYS A 43 -1.17 -3.41 7.35
CA LYS A 43 -0.49 -3.41 8.65
C LYS A 43 -0.25 -4.82 9.19
N GLN A 44 -1.19 -5.74 9.02
CA GLN A 44 -1.05 -7.13 9.46
C GLN A 44 -0.01 -7.89 8.63
N GLU A 45 0.01 -7.69 7.31
CA GLU A 45 0.87 -8.43 6.41
C GLU A 45 2.29 -7.84 6.30
N MET A 46 2.42 -6.51 6.29
CA MET A 46 3.69 -5.80 6.15
C MET A 46 4.32 -5.40 7.48
N ASN A 47 3.58 -5.54 8.59
CA ASN A 47 3.97 -5.08 9.91
C ASN A 47 4.31 -3.57 9.98
N GLU A 48 3.80 -2.79 9.02
CA GLU A 48 3.96 -1.34 8.91
C GLU A 48 2.73 -0.71 8.24
N THR A 49 2.54 0.60 8.39
CA THR A 49 1.44 1.30 7.73
C THR A 49 1.78 1.64 6.28
N VAL A 50 0.76 1.77 5.43
CA VAL A 50 0.91 2.23 4.04
C VAL A 50 1.69 3.55 3.96
N THR A 51 1.39 4.51 4.84
CA THR A 51 2.08 5.81 4.87
C THR A 51 3.55 5.66 5.22
N SER A 52 3.88 4.86 6.24
CA SER A 52 5.27 4.57 6.62
C SER A 52 6.03 3.88 5.49
N TYR A 53 5.38 2.94 4.81
CA TYR A 53 5.94 2.24 3.65
C TYR A 53 6.28 3.21 2.51
N ILE A 54 5.34 4.09 2.15
CA ILE A 54 5.53 5.11 1.11
C ILE A 54 6.66 6.06 1.48
N GLN A 55 6.70 6.55 2.72
CA GLN A 55 7.76 7.44 3.20
C GLN A 55 9.13 6.76 3.15
N ARG A 56 9.23 5.52 3.66
CA ARG A 56 10.47 4.74 3.61
C ARG A 56 10.97 4.58 2.18
N LYS A 57 10.08 4.26 1.24
CA LYS A 57 10.44 4.07 -0.17
C LYS A 57 10.83 5.37 -0.88
N LYS A 58 10.30 6.54 -0.46
CA LYS A 58 10.69 7.85 -0.99
C LYS A 58 12.04 8.35 -0.48
N SER A 59 12.48 7.89 0.69
CA SER A 59 13.73 8.30 1.33
C SER A 59 14.95 7.50 0.86
N TYR A 60 14.77 6.51 -0.01
CA TYR A 60 15.82 5.74 -0.69
C TYR A 60 15.86 6.11 -2.17
#